data_AF-A0A2R9ASI3-F1
#
_entry.id   AF-A0A2R9ASI3-F1
#
_cell.length_a   1.000
_cell.length_b   1.000
_cell.length_c   1.000
_cell.angle_alpha   90.00
_cell.angle_beta   90.00
_cell.angle_gamma   90.00
#
_symmetry.space_group_name_H-M   'P 1'
#
loop_
_entity.id
_entity.type
_entity.pdbx_description
1 polymer ?
#
loop_
_entity_poly.entity_id
_entity_poly.type
_entity_poly.pdbx_seq_one_letter_code
_entity_poly.pdbx_strand_id
1 'polypeptide(L)'
;DADALLEACCADGHRMATHQKDCSLPYATESKECRMVQEQCCHSQLEELHCATGISLANEQDRCATPHGDNTSLEATFVKRCCHCCLLGRAAQAQGQSCEYSLMVGYQCGQVFRACCVKSQETRDLDVGGLQETDKIIDVQEEQEDPYLNDRCRGGGPCKQQCRDTGDEVVCSCFVGYQLLSDGVSCEDVNECITGSHSCRLGESCINTVGSFRCQRDSSCGTGYELTEDNSCKDIDECESGIHNCLPDFICQNTLGSFRCRPKLQCKSGFIQDALGNCIDINECLSISAPCPIGHTCINTEGSYTCQKNVPNCGRGYHLNEEGTRCVDVDECAPPAEPCGKGHRCVNSPGSFRCECKTGYYFDGISRMCVDVNECQRYPGRLCGHKCENTLGSYLCSCSVGFRLSVDGRSCEDINECSSSPCSQECANVYGSYQCYCRRGYQLSDVDGVTCEDIDECALPTGGHICSYRCINIPGSFQCSCPSSGYRLAPNGRNCQDIDECVTGIHNCSINETCFNIQGGFRCLAFECPENYRRSAAT
;
A
#
# COMPACT_ATOMS: atom_id res chain seq x y z
N ASP A 1 8.27 -18.03 -16.62
CA ASP A 1 8.35 -18.38 -15.18
C ASP A 1 7.74 -17.39 -14.21
N ALA A 2 7.65 -16.08 -14.51
CA ALA A 2 6.97 -15.13 -13.62
C ALA A 2 5.43 -15.33 -13.57
N ASP A 3 4.79 -15.60 -14.71
CA ASP A 3 3.33 -15.77 -14.78
C ASP A 3 2.83 -17.03 -14.05
N ALA A 4 3.58 -18.15 -14.14
CA ALA A 4 3.28 -19.38 -13.42
C ALA A 4 3.37 -19.19 -11.88
N LEU A 5 4.23 -18.27 -11.43
CA LEU A 5 4.41 -17.95 -10.02
C LEU A 5 3.25 -17.08 -9.50
N LEU A 6 2.75 -16.14 -10.31
CA LEU A 6 1.57 -15.32 -10.01
C LEU A 6 0.27 -16.14 -9.99
N GLU A 7 0.13 -17.11 -10.88
CA GLU A 7 -1.02 -18.01 -10.95
C GLU A 7 -1.10 -18.92 -9.71
N ALA A 8 0.05 -19.46 -9.26
CA ALA A 8 0.15 -20.19 -7.99
C ALA A 8 -0.20 -19.32 -6.78
N CYS A 9 0.22 -18.05 -6.75
CA CYS A 9 -0.16 -17.09 -5.71
C CYS A 9 -1.68 -16.84 -5.69
N CYS A 10 -2.32 -16.68 -6.85
CA CYS A 10 -3.77 -16.50 -6.91
C CYS A 10 -4.53 -17.74 -6.42
N ALA A 11 -4.07 -18.94 -6.76
CA ALA A 11 -4.63 -20.21 -6.26
C ALA A 11 -4.53 -20.35 -4.73
N ASP A 12 -3.44 -19.89 -4.12
CA ASP A 12 -3.32 -19.81 -2.65
C ASP A 12 -4.33 -18.81 -2.06
N GLY A 13 -4.54 -17.65 -2.70
CA GLY A 13 -5.58 -16.68 -2.32
C GLY A 13 -7.00 -17.27 -2.37
N HIS A 14 -7.31 -18.06 -3.40
CA HIS A 14 -8.60 -18.77 -3.50
C HIS A 14 -8.79 -19.79 -2.38
N ARG A 15 -7.75 -20.56 -2.04
CA ARG A 15 -7.80 -21.50 -0.89
C ARG A 15 -8.01 -20.79 0.44
N MET A 16 -7.43 -19.61 0.64
CA MET A 16 -7.64 -18.81 1.86
C MET A 16 -9.10 -18.37 1.98
N ALA A 17 -9.72 -17.93 0.88
CA ALA A 17 -11.13 -17.57 0.85
C ALA A 17 -12.06 -18.75 1.19
N THR A 18 -11.80 -19.94 0.65
CA THR A 18 -12.67 -21.12 0.88
C THR A 18 -12.51 -21.73 2.28
N HIS A 19 -11.29 -21.80 2.80
CA HIS A 19 -11.02 -22.47 4.08
C HIS A 19 -11.06 -21.55 5.30
N GLN A 20 -10.57 -20.31 5.21
CA GLN A 20 -10.38 -19.42 6.37
C GLN A 20 -11.39 -18.27 6.43
N LYS A 21 -12.07 -17.95 5.32
CA LYS A 21 -13.02 -16.83 5.21
C LYS A 21 -12.46 -15.47 5.69
N ASP A 22 -11.13 -15.35 5.70
CA ASP A 22 -10.40 -14.16 6.13
C ASP A 22 -9.17 -14.00 5.23
N CYS A 23 -9.01 -12.80 4.67
CA CYS A 23 -7.89 -12.46 3.79
C CYS A 23 -6.74 -11.75 4.54
N SER A 24 -6.80 -11.68 5.88
CA SER A 24 -5.92 -10.84 6.73
C SER A 24 -4.76 -11.57 7.43
N LEU A 25 -4.57 -12.88 7.21
CA LEU A 25 -3.58 -13.72 7.91
C LEU A 25 -2.29 -13.95 7.09
N PRO A 26 -1.14 -14.27 7.74
CA PRO A 26 0.18 -13.89 7.25
C PRO A 26 0.61 -14.64 6.00
N TYR A 27 0.89 -13.89 4.96
CA TYR A 27 1.42 -14.37 3.69
C TYR A 27 2.75 -15.10 3.90
N ALA A 28 2.82 -16.36 3.51
CA ALA A 28 3.99 -17.22 3.68
C ALA A 28 5.15 -16.89 2.70
N THR A 29 4.99 -15.87 1.85
CA THR A 29 5.92 -15.52 0.77
C THR A 29 6.49 -14.10 0.92
N GLU A 30 7.80 -13.94 0.70
CA GLU A 30 8.52 -12.66 0.83
C GLU A 30 8.29 -11.68 -0.35
N SER A 31 7.66 -12.12 -1.45
CA SER A 31 7.39 -11.25 -2.61
C SER A 31 6.14 -10.38 -2.41
N LYS A 32 6.34 -9.07 -2.53
CA LYS A 32 5.28 -8.06 -2.41
C LYS A 32 4.21 -8.21 -3.52
N GLU A 33 4.62 -8.65 -4.71
CA GLU A 33 3.75 -8.87 -5.86
C GLU A 33 2.80 -10.06 -5.62
N CYS A 34 3.34 -11.19 -5.12
CA CYS A 34 2.55 -12.38 -4.78
C CYS A 34 1.49 -12.07 -3.71
N ARG A 35 1.85 -11.27 -2.70
CA ARG A 35 0.94 -10.84 -1.64
C ARG A 35 -0.24 -10.02 -2.15
N MET A 36 0.01 -9.06 -3.05
CA MET A 36 -1.06 -8.24 -3.62
C MET A 36 -2.04 -9.08 -4.46
N VAL A 37 -1.51 -10.05 -5.23
CA VAL A 37 -2.34 -10.97 -6.03
C VAL A 37 -3.13 -11.94 -5.14
N GLN A 38 -2.52 -12.48 -4.08
CA GLN A 38 -3.21 -13.32 -3.09
C GLN A 38 -4.38 -12.60 -2.43
N GLU A 39 -4.17 -11.37 -1.97
CA GLU A 39 -5.23 -10.55 -1.36
C GLU A 39 -6.35 -10.28 -2.37
N GLN A 40 -6.01 -9.86 -3.59
CA GLN A 40 -7.00 -9.56 -4.63
C GLN A 40 -7.82 -10.78 -5.05
N CYS A 41 -7.18 -11.95 -5.23
CA CYS A 41 -7.88 -13.20 -5.57
C CYS A 41 -8.75 -13.72 -4.40
N CYS A 42 -8.27 -13.59 -3.15
CA CYS A 42 -9.05 -13.94 -1.96
C CYS A 42 -10.33 -13.08 -1.84
N HIS A 43 -10.20 -11.76 -1.99
CA HIS A 43 -11.34 -10.85 -1.97
C HIS A 43 -12.33 -11.11 -3.12
N SER A 44 -11.84 -11.40 -4.33
CA SER A 44 -12.68 -11.73 -5.48
C SER A 44 -13.48 -13.02 -5.26
N GLN A 45 -12.88 -14.05 -4.65
CA GLN A 45 -13.56 -15.31 -4.39
C GLN A 45 -14.62 -15.20 -3.28
N LEU A 46 -14.34 -14.42 -2.23
CA LEU A 46 -15.33 -14.13 -1.19
C LEU A 46 -16.50 -13.31 -1.75
N GLU A 47 -16.24 -12.36 -2.65
CA GLU A 47 -17.28 -11.61 -3.34
C GLU A 47 -18.20 -12.54 -4.16
N GLU A 48 -17.65 -13.49 -4.91
CA GLU A 48 -18.43 -14.48 -5.67
C GLU A 48 -19.30 -15.37 -4.77
N LEU A 49 -18.72 -15.88 -3.66
CA LEU A 49 -19.42 -16.76 -2.72
C LEU A 49 -20.62 -16.07 -2.04
N HIS A 50 -20.45 -14.79 -1.66
CA HIS A 50 -21.46 -14.05 -0.89
C HIS A 50 -22.39 -13.18 -1.76
N CYS A 51 -22.05 -12.92 -3.03
CA CYS A 51 -22.92 -12.17 -3.94
C CYS A 51 -24.22 -12.90 -4.25
N ALA A 52 -24.26 -14.25 -4.27
CA ALA A 52 -25.49 -15.00 -4.45
C ALA A 52 -26.53 -14.67 -3.36
N THR A 53 -26.08 -14.57 -2.11
CA THR A 53 -26.90 -14.16 -0.96
C THR A 53 -27.35 -12.70 -1.09
N GLY A 54 -26.48 -11.80 -1.56
CA GLY A 54 -26.82 -10.41 -1.83
C GLY A 54 -27.87 -10.23 -2.94
N ILE A 55 -27.80 -11.04 -4.00
CA ILE A 55 -28.80 -11.06 -5.08
C ILE A 55 -30.14 -11.60 -4.57
N SER A 56 -30.14 -12.65 -3.76
CA SER A 56 -31.37 -13.16 -3.13
C SER A 56 -32.02 -12.11 -2.25
N LEU A 57 -31.23 -11.39 -1.44
CA LEU A 57 -31.72 -10.30 -0.59
C LEU A 57 -32.36 -9.17 -1.41
N ALA A 58 -31.75 -8.79 -2.53
CA ALA A 58 -32.30 -7.80 -3.45
C ALA A 58 -33.59 -8.28 -4.17
N ASN A 59 -33.83 -9.59 -4.24
CA ASN A 59 -35.09 -10.14 -4.78
C ASN A 59 -36.23 -10.08 -3.75
N GLU A 60 -35.91 -10.20 -2.46
CA GLU A 60 -36.88 -10.28 -1.36
C GLU A 60 -37.19 -8.91 -0.73
N GLN A 61 -36.24 -7.97 -0.74
CA GLN A 61 -36.38 -6.66 -0.08
C GLN A 61 -35.87 -5.49 -0.95
N ASP A 62 -36.57 -4.36 -0.93
CA ASP A 62 -36.17 -3.11 -1.61
C ASP A 62 -35.01 -2.37 -0.91
N ARG A 63 -34.54 -2.86 0.24
CA ARG A 63 -33.44 -2.28 1.02
C ARG A 63 -32.45 -3.35 1.44
N CYS A 64 -31.16 -3.09 1.20
CA CYS A 64 -30.06 -3.98 1.54
C CYS A 64 -29.66 -3.89 3.02
N ALA A 65 -30.59 -4.17 3.93
CA ALA A 65 -30.35 -4.23 5.37
C ALA A 65 -30.20 -5.69 5.82
N THR A 66 -29.11 -6.02 6.51
CA THR A 66 -28.88 -7.37 7.05
C THR A 66 -29.69 -7.58 8.35
N PRO A 67 -30.27 -8.76 8.62
CA PRO A 67 -31.16 -8.97 9.77
C PRO A 67 -30.46 -9.01 11.15
N HIS A 68 -29.13 -9.11 11.21
CA HIS A 68 -28.36 -9.20 12.45
C HIS A 68 -27.22 -8.16 12.47
N GLY A 69 -27.23 -7.34 13.52
CA GLY A 69 -26.42 -6.13 13.65
C GLY A 69 -24.99 -6.37 14.14
N ASP A 70 -24.13 -6.89 13.26
CA ASP A 70 -22.69 -6.68 13.36
C ASP A 70 -22.19 -6.08 12.04
N ASN A 71 -22.00 -4.76 12.03
CA ASN A 71 -21.54 -3.98 10.87
C ASN A 71 -20.04 -4.16 10.55
N THR A 72 -19.38 -5.17 11.13
CA THR A 72 -17.92 -5.31 11.15
C THR A 72 -17.40 -6.59 10.50
N SER A 73 -18.26 -7.49 10.02
CA SER A 73 -17.80 -8.69 9.30
C SER A 73 -17.57 -8.41 7.81
N LEU A 74 -16.48 -8.98 7.27
CA LEU A 74 -16.13 -8.88 5.85
C LEU A 74 -17.26 -9.42 4.96
N GLU A 75 -17.91 -10.51 5.39
CA GLU A 75 -19.08 -11.14 4.76
C GLU A 75 -20.27 -10.19 4.62
N ALA A 76 -20.66 -9.49 5.70
CA ALA A 76 -21.80 -8.56 5.67
C ALA A 76 -21.55 -7.38 4.70
N THR A 77 -20.29 -6.96 4.57
CA THR A 77 -19.88 -5.89 3.67
C THR A 77 -20.05 -6.29 2.20
N PHE A 78 -19.65 -7.52 1.83
CA PHE A 78 -19.83 -8.06 0.48
C PHE A 78 -21.31 -8.26 0.13
N VAL A 79 -22.09 -8.90 1.00
CA VAL A 79 -23.54 -9.14 0.77
C VAL A 79 -24.28 -7.82 0.52
N LYS A 80 -24.01 -6.79 1.33
CA LYS A 80 -24.63 -5.47 1.19
C LYS A 80 -24.25 -4.78 -0.13
N ARG A 81 -22.99 -4.90 -0.53
CA ARG A 81 -22.48 -4.34 -1.79
C ARG A 81 -23.11 -5.00 -3.01
N CYS A 82 -23.15 -6.33 -3.05
CA CYS A 82 -23.77 -7.09 -4.15
C CYS A 82 -25.28 -6.81 -4.25
N CYS A 83 -25.98 -6.70 -3.11
CA CYS A 83 -27.40 -6.31 -3.08
C CYS A 83 -27.62 -4.92 -3.71
N HIS A 84 -26.79 -3.93 -3.36
CA HIS A 84 -26.90 -2.58 -3.93
C HIS A 84 -26.62 -2.56 -5.44
N CYS A 85 -25.63 -3.33 -5.89
CA CYS A 85 -25.32 -3.54 -7.31
C CYS A 85 -26.50 -4.15 -8.10
N CYS A 86 -27.19 -5.13 -7.52
CA CYS A 86 -28.35 -5.77 -8.15
C CYS A 86 -29.55 -4.80 -8.27
N LEU A 87 -29.82 -4.00 -7.22
CA LEU A 87 -30.86 -2.97 -7.25
C LEU A 87 -30.57 -1.88 -8.30
N LEU A 88 -29.31 -1.47 -8.44
CA LEU A 88 -28.88 -0.54 -9.49
C LEU A 88 -29.13 -1.11 -10.90
N GLY A 89 -28.84 -2.40 -11.12
CA GLY A 89 -29.12 -3.09 -12.39
C GLY A 89 -30.61 -3.10 -12.74
N ARG A 90 -31.48 -3.37 -11.76
CA ARG A 90 -32.93 -3.31 -11.93
C ARG A 90 -33.45 -1.90 -12.19
N ALA A 91 -32.92 -0.91 -11.47
CA ALA A 91 -33.28 0.49 -11.66
C ALA A 91 -32.89 1.00 -13.06
N ALA A 92 -31.71 0.60 -13.56
CA ALA A 92 -31.27 0.89 -14.92
C ALA A 92 -32.22 0.29 -15.97
N GLN A 93 -32.65 -0.97 -15.79
CA GLN A 93 -33.63 -1.61 -16.67
C GLN A 93 -35.00 -0.92 -16.63
N ALA A 94 -35.50 -0.57 -15.43
CA ALA A 94 -36.77 0.13 -15.27
C ALA A 94 -36.76 1.52 -15.94
N GLN A 95 -35.58 2.14 -16.05
CA GLN A 95 -35.37 3.43 -16.73
C GLN A 95 -35.02 3.27 -18.22
N GLY A 96 -35.01 2.05 -18.76
CA GLY A 96 -34.70 1.77 -20.17
C GLY A 96 -33.25 2.01 -20.57
N GLN A 97 -32.32 2.00 -19.60
CA GLN A 97 -30.88 2.15 -19.83
C GLN A 97 -30.24 0.82 -20.25
N SER A 98 -29.13 0.86 -20.98
CA SER A 98 -28.44 -0.35 -21.43
C SER A 98 -27.83 -1.12 -20.26
N CYS A 99 -27.93 -2.45 -20.31
CA CYS A 99 -27.27 -3.35 -19.35
C CYS A 99 -25.76 -3.53 -19.62
N GLU A 100 -25.16 -2.66 -20.44
CA GLU A 100 -23.72 -2.61 -20.72
C GLU A 100 -23.03 -1.62 -19.77
N TYR A 101 -21.82 -1.96 -19.31
CA TYR A 101 -21.15 -1.16 -18.28
C TYR A 101 -20.80 0.25 -18.79
N SER A 102 -21.03 1.26 -17.95
CA SER A 102 -20.43 2.59 -18.09
C SER A 102 -19.28 2.71 -17.09
N LEU A 103 -18.13 3.23 -17.52
CA LEU A 103 -16.87 3.39 -16.75
C LEU A 103 -17.00 4.19 -15.43
N MET A 104 -18.19 4.70 -15.10
CA MET A 104 -18.50 5.46 -13.89
C MET A 104 -18.97 4.59 -12.71
N VAL A 105 -19.25 3.29 -12.91
CA VAL A 105 -19.56 2.33 -11.84
C VAL A 105 -18.35 1.42 -11.68
N GLY A 106 -17.62 1.53 -10.58
CA GLY A 106 -16.32 0.86 -10.38
C GLY A 106 -16.31 -0.64 -10.69
N TYR A 107 -15.13 -1.14 -11.10
CA TYR A 107 -14.87 -2.50 -11.64
C TYR A 107 -15.42 -3.70 -10.84
N GLN A 108 -15.81 -3.52 -9.58
CA GLN A 108 -16.21 -4.60 -8.67
C GLN A 108 -17.73 -4.90 -8.66
N CYS A 109 -18.54 -4.19 -9.46
CA CYS A 109 -20.01 -4.32 -9.45
C CYS A 109 -20.60 -4.88 -10.77
N GLY A 110 -19.76 -5.08 -11.80
CA GLY A 110 -20.21 -5.25 -13.18
C GLY A 110 -20.98 -6.54 -13.47
N GLN A 111 -20.58 -7.67 -12.89
CA GLN A 111 -21.23 -8.96 -13.16
C GLN A 111 -22.62 -9.06 -12.52
N VAL A 112 -22.75 -8.65 -11.25
CA VAL A 112 -24.03 -8.67 -10.52
C VAL A 112 -25.03 -7.68 -11.12
N PHE A 113 -24.57 -6.49 -11.52
CA PHE A 113 -25.39 -5.50 -12.21
C PHE A 113 -26.00 -6.07 -13.50
N ARG A 114 -25.18 -6.71 -14.34
CA ARG A 114 -25.63 -7.30 -15.60
C ARG A 114 -26.61 -8.45 -15.37
N ALA A 115 -26.31 -9.36 -14.43
CA ALA A 115 -27.17 -10.49 -14.11
C ALA A 115 -28.58 -10.03 -13.67
N CYS A 116 -28.67 -9.01 -12.81
CA CYS A 116 -29.94 -8.47 -12.34
C CYS A 116 -30.67 -7.57 -13.35
N CYS A 117 -29.95 -6.98 -14.31
CA CYS A 117 -30.51 -6.17 -15.40
C CYS A 117 -31.14 -7.05 -16.52
N VAL A 118 -30.69 -8.30 -16.70
CA VAL A 118 -31.23 -9.21 -17.73
C VAL A 118 -32.38 -10.07 -17.19
N LYS A 119 -32.35 -10.47 -15.91
CA LYS A 119 -33.30 -11.42 -15.31
C LYS A 119 -34.77 -10.97 -15.32
N SER A 120 -35.06 -9.67 -15.43
CA SER A 120 -36.45 -9.16 -15.51
C SER A 120 -37.09 -9.30 -16.90
N GLN A 121 -36.40 -9.89 -17.89
CA GLN A 121 -37.00 -10.28 -19.17
C GLN A 121 -37.78 -11.60 -19.10
N GLU A 122 -37.52 -12.49 -18.14
CA GLU A 122 -38.11 -13.84 -18.09
C GLU A 122 -39.45 -13.95 -17.33
N THR A 123 -39.98 -12.84 -16.80
CA THR A 123 -41.28 -12.83 -16.10
C THR A 123 -42.37 -12.11 -16.88
N ARG A 124 -42.58 -12.53 -18.14
CA ARG A 124 -43.88 -12.43 -18.83
C ARG A 124 -43.97 -13.60 -19.81
N ASP A 125 -44.75 -14.60 -19.41
CA ASP A 125 -45.51 -15.57 -20.21
C ASP A 125 -45.34 -17.01 -19.71
N LEU A 126 -46.22 -17.41 -18.79
CA LEU A 126 -46.57 -18.80 -18.51
C LEU A 126 -48.06 -18.86 -18.15
N ASP A 127 -48.85 -19.53 -19.00
CA ASP A 127 -50.02 -20.33 -18.60
C ASP A 127 -50.35 -21.31 -19.76
N VAL A 128 -50.00 -22.60 -19.63
CA VAL A 128 -50.83 -23.74 -19.20
C VAL A 128 -51.31 -24.62 -20.37
N GLY A 129 -50.84 -25.87 -20.37
CA GLY A 129 -51.71 -27.03 -20.55
C GLY A 129 -51.49 -27.91 -21.78
N GLY A 130 -51.15 -29.19 -21.54
CA GLY A 130 -51.82 -30.30 -22.22
C GLY A 130 -50.99 -31.18 -23.16
N LEU A 131 -50.76 -32.42 -22.71
CA LEU A 131 -50.44 -33.61 -23.51
C LEU A 131 -51.50 -33.88 -24.61
N GLN A 132 -51.09 -34.38 -25.78
CA GLN A 132 -51.33 -35.75 -26.32
C GLN A 132 -51.44 -35.83 -27.86
N GLU A 133 -50.63 -36.73 -28.43
CA GLU A 133 -50.91 -37.78 -29.41
C GLU A 133 -51.73 -37.54 -30.70
N THR A 134 -51.02 -37.79 -31.82
CA THR A 134 -51.35 -38.66 -32.98
C THR A 134 -52.56 -38.40 -33.89
N ASP A 135 -52.25 -38.64 -35.18
CA ASP A 135 -53.02 -39.37 -36.19
C ASP A 135 -53.87 -38.60 -37.23
N LYS A 136 -53.32 -38.60 -38.45
CA LYS A 136 -53.88 -39.19 -39.70
C LYS A 136 -54.47 -38.30 -40.80
N ILE A 137 -53.75 -38.39 -41.94
CA ILE A 137 -54.18 -38.80 -43.30
C ILE A 137 -55.21 -37.92 -44.03
N ILE A 138 -54.87 -37.52 -45.27
CA ILE A 138 -55.65 -37.78 -46.50
C ILE A 138 -54.67 -37.79 -47.70
N ASP A 139 -54.67 -38.93 -48.39
CA ASP A 139 -54.07 -39.24 -49.70
C ASP A 139 -54.82 -38.56 -50.86
N VAL A 140 -54.13 -38.40 -52.01
CA VAL A 140 -54.41 -39.00 -53.34
C VAL A 140 -53.40 -38.36 -54.32
N GLN A 141 -52.25 -39.01 -54.53
CA GLN A 141 -51.89 -39.87 -55.69
C GLN A 141 -51.74 -39.13 -57.03
N GLU A 142 -50.54 -39.24 -57.60
CA GLU A 142 -50.39 -39.67 -58.99
C GLU A 142 -49.26 -40.72 -59.08
N GLU A 143 -49.52 -41.74 -59.88
CA GLU A 143 -48.83 -43.03 -59.99
C GLU A 143 -47.49 -42.93 -60.73
N GLN A 144 -46.47 -43.65 -60.24
CA GLN A 144 -45.38 -44.17 -61.06
C GLN A 144 -45.01 -45.58 -60.58
N GLU A 145 -44.97 -46.52 -61.53
CA GLU A 145 -44.70 -47.95 -61.32
C GLU A 145 -43.39 -48.21 -60.56
N ASP A 146 -43.48 -49.04 -59.52
CA ASP A 146 -42.40 -49.34 -58.59
C ASP A 146 -41.53 -50.52 -59.11
N PRO A 147 -40.20 -50.36 -59.30
CA PRO A 147 -39.32 -51.40 -59.88
C PRO A 147 -39.03 -52.61 -58.97
N TYR A 148 -39.61 -52.67 -57.77
CA TYR A 148 -39.29 -53.66 -56.73
C TYR A 148 -40.36 -54.73 -56.52
N LEU A 149 -41.07 -55.13 -57.58
CA LEU A 149 -42.10 -56.17 -57.48
C LEU A 149 -41.54 -57.58 -57.18
N ASN A 150 -40.20 -57.76 -57.13
CA ASN A 150 -39.58 -59.07 -56.94
C ASN A 150 -38.41 -59.09 -55.93
N ASP A 151 -38.48 -58.30 -54.85
CA ASP A 151 -37.51 -58.36 -53.74
C ASP A 151 -37.81 -59.55 -52.81
N ARG A 152 -36.89 -60.52 -52.75
CA ARG A 152 -37.01 -61.74 -51.92
C ARG A 152 -36.86 -61.47 -50.42
N CYS A 153 -36.48 -60.26 -50.01
CA CYS A 153 -36.42 -59.83 -48.61
C CYS A 153 -37.69 -59.09 -48.14
N ARG A 154 -38.71 -58.91 -49.00
CA ARG A 154 -39.96 -58.24 -48.64
C ARG A 154 -40.73 -59.06 -47.60
N GLY A 155 -40.90 -58.52 -46.39
CA GLY A 155 -41.52 -59.21 -45.26
C GLY A 155 -40.54 -59.95 -44.33
N GLY A 156 -39.23 -59.72 -44.47
CA GLY A 156 -38.20 -60.25 -43.56
C GLY A 156 -37.30 -61.33 -44.17
N GLY A 157 -37.65 -61.88 -45.34
CA GLY A 157 -36.85 -62.89 -46.04
C GLY A 157 -36.57 -64.16 -45.19
N PRO A 158 -35.61 -65.02 -45.60
CA PRO A 158 -35.20 -66.19 -44.81
C PRO A 158 -34.38 -65.81 -43.56
N CYS A 159 -33.76 -64.62 -43.54
CA CYS A 159 -32.83 -64.18 -42.51
C CYS A 159 -33.51 -63.86 -41.18
N LYS A 160 -32.88 -64.19 -40.06
CA LYS A 160 -33.44 -63.88 -38.73
C LYS A 160 -33.34 -62.41 -38.31
N GLN A 161 -32.36 -61.67 -38.83
CA GLN A 161 -32.14 -60.27 -38.49
C GLN A 161 -32.17 -59.36 -39.72
N GLN A 162 -31.05 -59.21 -40.44
CA GLN A 162 -31.00 -58.36 -41.63
C GLN A 162 -30.92 -59.21 -42.90
N CYS A 163 -31.69 -58.82 -43.92
CA CYS A 163 -31.79 -59.48 -45.21
C CYS A 163 -31.49 -58.47 -46.32
N ARG A 164 -30.60 -58.82 -47.25
CA ARG A 164 -30.33 -58.02 -48.45
C ARG A 164 -30.39 -58.90 -49.69
N ASP A 165 -31.29 -58.60 -50.62
CA ASP A 165 -31.36 -59.26 -51.93
C ASP A 165 -30.43 -58.54 -52.91
N THR A 166 -29.48 -59.26 -53.50
CA THR A 166 -28.54 -58.73 -54.50
C THR A 166 -29.00 -58.97 -55.93
N GLY A 167 -30.17 -59.60 -56.13
CA GLY A 167 -30.73 -59.96 -57.44
C GLY A 167 -30.40 -61.40 -57.85
N ASP A 168 -29.23 -61.94 -57.47
CA ASP A 168 -28.83 -63.32 -57.72
C ASP A 168 -28.98 -64.21 -56.48
N GLU A 169 -28.63 -63.69 -55.29
CA GLU A 169 -28.71 -64.41 -54.01
C GLU A 169 -29.20 -63.51 -52.86
N VAL A 170 -29.66 -64.14 -51.77
CA VAL A 170 -30.08 -63.44 -50.55
C VAL A 170 -28.95 -63.54 -49.53
N VAL A 171 -28.41 -62.39 -49.12
CA VAL A 171 -27.32 -62.31 -48.15
C VAL A 171 -27.90 -61.86 -46.80
N CYS A 172 -27.68 -62.68 -45.76
CA CYS A 172 -28.07 -62.37 -44.40
C CYS A 172 -26.91 -61.71 -43.63
N SER A 173 -27.22 -60.69 -42.83
CA SER A 173 -26.28 -60.08 -41.88
C SER A 173 -26.92 -59.93 -40.50
N CYS A 174 -26.07 -59.83 -39.49
CA CYS A 174 -26.49 -59.67 -38.10
C CYS A 174 -26.30 -58.22 -37.63
N PHE A 175 -27.12 -57.80 -36.65
CA PHE A 175 -26.92 -56.55 -35.94
C PHE A 175 -25.59 -56.59 -35.15
N VAL A 176 -25.02 -55.42 -34.89
CA VAL A 176 -23.80 -55.28 -34.08
C VAL A 176 -24.01 -55.97 -32.72
N GLY A 177 -23.04 -56.76 -32.28
CA GLY A 177 -23.14 -57.61 -31.07
C GLY A 177 -23.58 -59.05 -31.34
N TYR A 178 -23.89 -59.42 -32.59
CA TYR A 178 -24.27 -60.79 -32.97
C TYR A 178 -23.39 -61.34 -34.09
N GLN A 179 -23.17 -62.66 -34.09
CA GLN A 179 -22.38 -63.37 -35.09
C GLN A 179 -23.27 -64.30 -35.94
N LEU A 180 -23.06 -64.28 -37.26
CA LEU A 180 -23.78 -65.16 -38.19
C LEU A 180 -23.24 -66.59 -38.06
N LEU A 181 -24.15 -67.52 -37.81
CA LEU A 181 -23.85 -68.95 -37.72
C LEU A 181 -23.51 -69.52 -39.10
N SER A 182 -22.87 -70.70 -39.10
CA SER A 182 -22.47 -71.41 -40.32
C SER A 182 -23.63 -71.85 -41.21
N ASP A 183 -24.88 -71.70 -40.76
CA ASP A 183 -26.08 -71.90 -41.57
C ASP A 183 -26.36 -70.73 -42.53
N GLY A 184 -25.67 -69.60 -42.36
CA GLY A 184 -25.77 -68.42 -43.22
C GLY A 184 -27.04 -67.59 -43.01
N VAL A 185 -27.85 -67.89 -41.99
CA VAL A 185 -29.20 -67.32 -41.83
C VAL A 185 -29.52 -66.91 -40.39
N SER A 186 -28.93 -67.59 -39.40
CA SER A 186 -29.19 -67.37 -37.97
C SER A 186 -28.07 -66.57 -37.31
N CYS A 187 -28.43 -65.72 -36.34
CA CYS A 187 -27.50 -64.88 -35.60
C CYS A 187 -27.50 -65.24 -34.11
N GLU A 188 -26.32 -65.45 -33.52
CA GLU A 188 -26.16 -65.66 -32.08
C GLU A 188 -25.49 -64.47 -31.40
N ASP A 189 -25.83 -64.26 -30.13
CA ASP A 189 -25.28 -63.19 -29.30
C ASP A 189 -23.79 -63.42 -29.00
N VAL A 190 -22.95 -62.40 -29.22
CA VAL A 190 -21.52 -62.47 -28.94
C VAL A 190 -21.27 -62.09 -27.49
N ASN A 191 -20.79 -63.03 -26.67
CA ASN A 191 -20.49 -62.74 -25.27
C ASN A 191 -19.18 -61.96 -25.10
N GLU A 192 -19.26 -60.64 -24.97
CA GLU A 192 -18.09 -59.75 -24.92
C GLU A 192 -17.25 -59.91 -23.64
N CYS A 193 -17.83 -60.48 -22.58
CA CYS A 193 -17.13 -60.77 -21.34
C CYS A 193 -16.16 -61.96 -21.46
N ILE A 194 -16.43 -62.92 -22.36
CA ILE A 194 -15.55 -64.08 -22.60
C ILE A 194 -14.51 -63.75 -23.67
N THR A 195 -14.90 -63.01 -24.71
CA THR A 195 -14.00 -62.63 -25.80
C THR A 195 -13.01 -61.53 -25.41
N GLY A 196 -13.22 -60.86 -24.27
CA GLY A 196 -12.34 -59.80 -23.75
C GLY A 196 -12.48 -58.47 -24.50
N SER A 197 -13.55 -58.29 -25.27
CA SER A 197 -13.84 -57.06 -26.03
C SER A 197 -14.70 -56.04 -25.27
N HIS A 198 -14.78 -56.17 -23.94
CA HIS A 198 -15.56 -55.28 -23.08
C HIS A 198 -14.73 -54.10 -22.54
N SER A 199 -15.36 -52.93 -22.40
CA SER A 199 -14.73 -51.69 -21.93
C SER A 199 -15.10 -51.35 -20.47
N CYS A 200 -15.14 -52.36 -19.59
CA CYS A 200 -15.48 -52.14 -18.17
C CYS A 200 -14.31 -51.51 -17.40
N ARG A 201 -14.60 -50.58 -16.47
CA ARG A 201 -13.56 -49.90 -15.67
C ARG A 201 -12.97 -50.83 -14.61
N LEU A 202 -11.77 -50.53 -14.12
CA LEU A 202 -11.16 -51.23 -12.99
C LEU A 202 -12.10 -51.20 -11.77
N GLY A 203 -12.55 -52.37 -11.30
CA GLY A 203 -13.52 -52.53 -10.21
C GLY A 203 -14.97 -52.82 -10.65
N GLU A 204 -15.22 -53.05 -11.94
CA GLU A 204 -16.53 -53.47 -12.45
C GLU A 204 -16.49 -54.90 -13.01
N SER A 205 -17.50 -55.70 -12.69
CA SER A 205 -17.69 -57.05 -13.23
C SER A 205 -18.50 -57.02 -14.53
N CYS A 206 -18.04 -57.70 -15.57
CA CYS A 206 -18.73 -57.74 -16.87
C CYS A 206 -19.87 -58.77 -16.84
N ILE A 207 -21.06 -58.37 -17.27
CA ILE A 207 -22.23 -59.24 -17.42
C ILE A 207 -22.73 -59.17 -18.86
N ASN A 208 -22.76 -60.32 -19.53
CA ASN A 208 -23.28 -60.42 -20.89
C ASN A 208 -24.80 -60.20 -20.93
N THR A 209 -25.27 -59.45 -21.92
CA THR A 209 -26.69 -59.19 -22.18
C THR A 209 -27.00 -59.45 -23.65
N VAL A 210 -28.28 -59.62 -24.00
CA VAL A 210 -28.66 -59.97 -25.37
C VAL A 210 -28.37 -58.81 -26.32
N GLY A 211 -27.32 -58.94 -27.12
CA GLY A 211 -26.80 -58.00 -28.12
C GLY A 211 -25.73 -57.03 -27.62
N SER A 212 -25.28 -57.14 -26.36
CA SER A 212 -24.30 -56.24 -25.76
C SER A 212 -23.83 -56.72 -24.38
N PHE A 213 -22.92 -56.02 -23.72
CA PHE A 213 -22.56 -56.26 -22.32
C PHE A 213 -22.92 -55.07 -21.42
N ARG A 214 -23.07 -55.31 -20.12
CA ARG A 214 -23.13 -54.26 -19.11
C ARG A 214 -22.14 -54.51 -17.99
N CYS A 215 -21.58 -53.44 -17.45
CA CYS A 215 -20.63 -53.49 -16.34
C CYS A 215 -21.39 -53.26 -15.02
N GLN A 216 -21.23 -54.16 -14.05
CA GLN A 216 -21.83 -54.06 -12.73
C GLN A 216 -20.75 -53.75 -11.69
N ARG A 217 -20.93 -52.67 -10.93
CA ARG A 217 -19.98 -52.21 -9.90
C ARG A 217 -19.90 -53.15 -8.70
N ASP A 218 -18.68 -53.49 -8.30
CA ASP A 218 -18.42 -54.10 -6.98
C ASP A 218 -18.34 -52.99 -5.92
N SER A 219 -18.87 -53.26 -4.72
CA SER A 219 -19.10 -52.28 -3.65
C SER A 219 -17.84 -51.97 -2.80
N SER A 220 -16.66 -52.38 -3.26
CA SER A 220 -15.38 -52.15 -2.59
C SER A 220 -14.22 -52.20 -3.58
N CYS A 221 -13.30 -51.23 -3.52
CA CYS A 221 -12.02 -51.31 -4.21
C CYS A 221 -11.19 -52.44 -3.58
N GLY A 222 -10.54 -53.27 -4.40
CA GLY A 222 -9.66 -54.34 -3.93
C GLY A 222 -8.50 -53.82 -3.06
N THR A 223 -7.74 -54.72 -2.45
CA THR A 223 -6.56 -54.35 -1.64
C THR A 223 -5.52 -53.59 -2.48
N GLY A 224 -4.97 -52.50 -1.94
CA GLY A 224 -4.00 -51.64 -2.65
C GLY A 224 -4.61 -50.39 -3.32
N TYR A 225 -5.94 -50.20 -3.21
CA TYR A 225 -6.65 -49.07 -3.79
C TYR A 225 -7.56 -48.41 -2.76
N GLU A 226 -7.63 -47.08 -2.78
CA GLU A 226 -8.56 -46.28 -1.98
C GLU A 226 -9.74 -45.79 -2.83
N LEU A 227 -10.92 -45.68 -2.20
CA LEU A 227 -12.12 -45.17 -2.85
C LEU A 227 -12.15 -43.64 -2.72
N THR A 228 -12.05 -42.92 -3.83
CA THR A 228 -12.17 -41.45 -3.85
C THR A 228 -13.62 -40.99 -3.66
N GLU A 229 -13.82 -39.72 -3.30
CA GLU A 229 -15.16 -39.11 -3.15
C GLU A 229 -16.02 -39.25 -4.43
N ASP A 230 -15.37 -39.39 -5.59
CA ASP A 230 -16.00 -39.61 -6.90
C ASP A 230 -16.37 -41.09 -7.17
N ASN A 231 -16.26 -41.96 -6.15
CA ASN A 231 -16.53 -43.39 -6.25
C ASN A 231 -15.60 -44.11 -7.26
N SER A 232 -14.36 -43.61 -7.40
CA SER A 232 -13.33 -44.18 -8.26
C SER A 232 -12.20 -44.80 -7.42
N CYS A 233 -11.68 -45.95 -7.85
CA CYS A 233 -10.57 -46.60 -7.15
C CYS A 233 -9.25 -45.96 -7.58
N LYS A 234 -8.57 -45.27 -6.65
CA LYS A 234 -7.24 -44.70 -6.86
C LYS A 234 -6.19 -45.60 -6.20
N ASP A 235 -5.07 -45.78 -6.89
CA ASP A 235 -3.90 -46.50 -6.38
C ASP A 235 -3.33 -45.81 -5.13
N ILE A 236 -3.04 -46.59 -4.09
CA ILE A 236 -2.38 -46.08 -2.87
C ILE A 236 -0.87 -46.03 -3.15
N ASP A 237 -0.29 -44.84 -3.27
CA ASP A 237 1.16 -44.72 -3.41
C ASP A 237 1.85 -44.97 -2.06
N GLU A 238 2.33 -46.20 -1.84
CA GLU A 238 2.97 -46.57 -0.56
C GLU A 238 4.34 -45.91 -0.36
N CYS A 239 4.96 -45.40 -1.43
CA CYS A 239 6.24 -44.70 -1.38
C CYS A 239 6.06 -43.24 -0.93
N GLU A 240 5.04 -42.55 -1.43
CA GLU A 240 4.69 -41.17 -1.01
C GLU A 240 4.03 -41.16 0.36
N SER A 241 3.19 -42.16 0.64
CA SER A 241 2.47 -42.30 1.92
C SER A 241 3.38 -42.79 3.07
N GLY A 242 4.62 -43.23 2.77
CA GLY A 242 5.60 -43.67 3.76
C GLY A 242 5.26 -45.00 4.46
N ILE A 243 4.33 -45.78 3.90
CA ILE A 243 3.85 -47.07 4.45
C ILE A 243 4.58 -48.29 3.83
N HIS A 244 5.65 -48.06 3.09
CA HIS A 244 6.49 -49.10 2.50
C HIS A 244 7.53 -49.66 3.49
N ASN A 245 7.89 -50.93 3.35
CA ASN A 245 8.86 -51.62 4.22
C ASN A 245 10.24 -51.83 3.55
N CYS A 246 10.65 -50.90 2.68
CA CYS A 246 11.96 -50.99 2.01
C CYS A 246 13.11 -50.76 2.99
N LEU A 247 14.17 -51.55 2.86
CA LEU A 247 15.42 -51.38 3.62
C LEU A 247 16.10 -50.04 3.25
N PRO A 248 16.92 -49.44 4.13
CA PRO A 248 17.57 -48.14 3.90
C PRO A 248 18.41 -48.04 2.62
N ASP A 249 18.96 -49.16 2.13
CA ASP A 249 19.76 -49.24 0.91
C ASP A 249 18.93 -49.47 -0.37
N PHE A 250 17.60 -49.45 -0.25
CA PHE A 250 16.66 -49.70 -1.34
C PHE A 250 15.72 -48.51 -1.54
N ILE A 251 15.55 -48.11 -2.79
CA ILE A 251 14.62 -47.08 -3.23
C ILE A 251 13.24 -47.73 -3.43
N CYS A 252 12.21 -47.15 -2.82
CA CYS A 252 10.82 -47.53 -3.04
C CYS A 252 10.37 -47.03 -4.42
N GLN A 253 9.71 -47.90 -5.19
CA GLN A 253 9.06 -47.56 -6.43
C GLN A 253 7.62 -48.04 -6.40
N ASN A 254 6.66 -47.12 -6.52
CA ASN A 254 5.25 -47.44 -6.56
C ASN A 254 4.89 -48.21 -7.85
N THR A 255 3.98 -49.17 -7.74
CA THR A 255 3.39 -49.92 -8.84
C THR A 255 1.87 -50.00 -8.64
N LEU A 256 1.10 -50.18 -9.72
CA LEU A 256 -0.36 -50.23 -9.58
C LEU A 256 -0.77 -51.41 -8.65
N GLY A 257 -1.36 -51.07 -7.51
CA GLY A 257 -1.85 -51.94 -6.45
C GLY A 257 -0.81 -52.40 -5.42
N SER A 258 0.45 -51.94 -5.48
CA SER A 258 1.55 -52.38 -4.59
C SER A 258 2.83 -51.54 -4.79
N PHE A 259 3.84 -51.64 -3.92
CA PHE A 259 5.19 -51.08 -4.17
C PHE A 259 6.27 -52.16 -4.43
N ARG A 260 7.40 -51.77 -5.03
CA ARG A 260 8.62 -52.59 -5.16
C ARG A 260 9.87 -51.86 -4.66
N CYS A 261 10.78 -52.56 -4.00
CA CYS A 261 12.04 -52.00 -3.52
C CYS A 261 13.19 -52.33 -4.50
N ARG A 262 13.95 -51.33 -4.96
CA ARG A 262 15.12 -51.50 -5.86
C ARG A 262 16.42 -51.07 -5.20
N PRO A 263 17.57 -51.72 -5.44
CA PRO A 263 18.85 -51.33 -4.85
C PRO A 263 19.26 -49.92 -5.27
N LYS A 264 19.72 -49.10 -4.32
CA LYS A 264 20.34 -47.79 -4.59
C LYS A 264 21.75 -48.02 -5.15
N LEU A 265 21.93 -47.87 -6.46
CA LEU A 265 23.28 -47.86 -7.04
C LEU A 265 24.01 -46.62 -6.48
N GLN A 266 25.25 -46.75 -6.02
CA GLN A 266 26.07 -45.60 -5.61
C GLN A 266 27.10 -45.32 -6.71
N CYS A 267 27.05 -44.14 -7.32
CA CYS A 267 28.08 -43.73 -8.30
C CYS A 267 29.40 -43.38 -7.63
N LYS A 268 30.50 -43.56 -8.35
CA LYS A 268 31.84 -43.12 -7.91
C LYS A 268 31.90 -41.59 -7.89
N SER A 269 32.78 -41.03 -7.05
CA SER A 269 33.05 -39.59 -7.02
C SER A 269 33.41 -39.06 -8.42
N GLY A 270 32.81 -37.95 -8.84
CA GLY A 270 32.95 -37.40 -10.20
C GLY A 270 31.83 -37.77 -11.16
N PHE A 271 30.82 -38.55 -10.72
CA PHE A 271 29.70 -38.97 -11.54
C PHE A 271 28.35 -38.70 -10.85
N ILE A 272 27.33 -38.30 -11.61
CA ILE A 272 25.93 -38.15 -11.16
C ILE A 272 25.04 -39.22 -11.80
N GLN A 273 23.90 -39.51 -11.18
CA GLN A 273 22.92 -40.45 -11.74
C GLN A 273 21.94 -39.73 -12.65
N ASP A 274 21.76 -40.28 -13.86
CA ASP A 274 20.65 -39.91 -14.72
C ASP A 274 19.32 -40.50 -14.20
N ALA A 275 18.20 -40.10 -14.81
CA ALA A 275 16.86 -40.58 -14.45
C ALA A 275 16.66 -42.10 -14.66
N LEU A 276 17.59 -42.78 -15.34
CA LEU A 276 17.57 -44.21 -15.61
C LEU A 276 18.52 -44.99 -14.67
N GLY A 277 19.24 -44.31 -13.77
CA GLY A 277 20.15 -44.90 -12.80
C GLY A 277 21.57 -45.16 -13.34
N ASN A 278 21.95 -44.61 -14.50
CA ASN A 278 23.31 -44.69 -15.03
C ASN A 278 24.18 -43.57 -14.46
N CYS A 279 25.44 -43.89 -14.18
CA CYS A 279 26.43 -42.89 -13.74
C CYS A 279 26.99 -42.15 -14.96
N ILE A 280 26.65 -40.87 -15.09
CA ILE A 280 27.23 -39.97 -16.10
C ILE A 280 28.28 -39.08 -15.45
N ASP A 281 29.34 -38.79 -16.20
CA ASP A 281 30.42 -37.91 -15.78
C ASP A 281 29.92 -36.49 -15.51
N ILE A 282 30.38 -35.87 -14.42
CA ILE A 282 30.05 -34.49 -14.07
C ILE A 282 30.94 -33.59 -14.92
N ASN A 283 30.36 -32.81 -15.85
CA ASN A 283 31.14 -31.82 -16.58
C ASN A 283 31.41 -30.58 -15.72
N GLU A 284 32.55 -30.54 -15.03
CA GLU A 284 32.88 -29.43 -14.14
C GLU A 284 33.10 -28.11 -14.89
N CYS A 285 33.39 -28.16 -16.20
CA CYS A 285 33.55 -26.96 -17.05
C CYS A 285 32.24 -26.22 -17.36
N LEU A 286 31.08 -26.82 -17.06
CA LEU A 286 29.75 -26.20 -17.21
C LEU A 286 29.18 -25.68 -15.88
N SER A 287 29.93 -25.81 -14.79
CA SER A 287 29.52 -25.34 -13.46
C SER A 287 29.54 -23.81 -13.36
N ILE A 288 28.64 -23.24 -12.54
CA ILE A 288 28.51 -21.79 -12.29
C ILE A 288 29.77 -21.23 -11.60
N SER A 289 30.48 -22.06 -10.84
CA SER A 289 31.77 -21.71 -10.23
C SER A 289 32.91 -22.04 -11.20
N ALA A 290 33.69 -21.05 -11.64
CA ALA A 290 34.85 -21.25 -12.51
C ALA A 290 35.88 -22.21 -11.86
N PRO A 291 36.07 -23.45 -12.38
CA PRO A 291 36.85 -24.48 -11.71
C PRO A 291 38.37 -24.36 -11.92
N CYS A 292 38.80 -23.55 -12.90
CA CYS A 292 40.19 -23.29 -13.24
C CYS A 292 40.63 -21.85 -12.88
N PRO A 293 41.90 -21.61 -12.52
CA PRO A 293 42.44 -20.28 -12.30
C PRO A 293 42.36 -19.39 -13.56
N ILE A 294 42.28 -18.08 -13.36
CA ILE A 294 42.21 -17.06 -14.43
C ILE A 294 43.31 -17.32 -15.49
N GLY A 295 42.94 -17.43 -16.77
CA GLY A 295 43.85 -17.66 -17.89
C GLY A 295 44.12 -19.13 -18.26
N HIS A 296 43.36 -20.09 -17.71
CA HIS A 296 43.43 -21.51 -18.07
C HIS A 296 42.12 -21.99 -18.71
N THR A 297 42.22 -22.84 -19.74
CA THR A 297 41.08 -23.49 -20.39
C THR A 297 40.74 -24.78 -19.65
N CYS A 298 39.48 -24.93 -19.22
CA CYS A 298 38.97 -26.16 -18.61
C CYS A 298 38.72 -27.22 -19.68
N ILE A 299 39.22 -28.44 -19.46
CA ILE A 299 39.01 -29.61 -20.29
C ILE A 299 38.40 -30.69 -19.40
N ASN A 300 37.15 -31.08 -19.69
CA ASN A 300 36.46 -32.14 -18.97
C ASN A 300 37.11 -33.49 -19.27
N THR A 301 37.36 -34.30 -18.24
CA THR A 301 37.91 -35.65 -18.35
C THR A 301 37.01 -36.63 -17.61
N GLU A 302 37.13 -37.92 -17.90
CA GLU A 302 36.27 -38.91 -17.23
C GLU A 302 36.56 -38.97 -15.72
N GLY A 303 35.59 -38.54 -14.90
CA GLY A 303 35.61 -38.49 -13.44
C GLY A 303 36.28 -37.25 -12.82
N SER A 304 36.75 -36.28 -13.62
CA SER A 304 37.46 -35.06 -13.16
C SER A 304 37.64 -34.04 -14.29
N TYR A 305 38.22 -32.87 -14.03
CA TYR A 305 38.65 -31.92 -15.07
C TYR A 305 40.16 -31.66 -15.05
N THR A 306 40.69 -31.14 -16.15
CA THR A 306 42.08 -30.63 -16.25
C THR A 306 42.09 -29.18 -16.74
N CYS A 307 43.04 -28.39 -16.25
CA CYS A 307 43.20 -26.98 -16.65
C CYS A 307 44.45 -26.82 -17.51
N GLN A 308 44.28 -26.48 -18.80
CA GLN A 308 45.40 -26.21 -19.70
C GLN A 308 45.72 -24.71 -19.74
N LYS A 309 47.00 -24.36 -19.59
CA LYS A 309 47.47 -22.97 -19.68
C LYS A 309 47.51 -22.52 -21.14
N ASN A 310 46.50 -21.76 -21.56
CA ASN A 310 46.48 -21.09 -22.86
C ASN A 310 46.47 -19.58 -22.63
N VAL A 311 47.65 -18.97 -22.54
CA VAL A 311 47.79 -17.51 -22.62
C VAL A 311 47.92 -17.16 -24.09
N PRO A 312 46.84 -16.64 -24.71
CA PRO A 312 46.99 -15.32 -25.32
C PRO A 312 45.75 -14.41 -25.20
N ASN A 313 44.65 -14.84 -24.59
CA ASN A 313 43.45 -14.01 -24.50
C ASN A 313 42.99 -13.88 -23.04
N CYS A 314 43.44 -12.82 -22.38
CA CYS A 314 42.80 -12.35 -21.16
C CYS A 314 41.36 -11.98 -21.55
N GLY A 315 40.36 -12.62 -20.94
CA GLY A 315 38.95 -12.38 -21.28
C GLY A 315 38.55 -10.91 -21.18
N ARG A 316 37.30 -10.57 -21.53
CA ARG A 316 36.80 -9.18 -21.42
C ARG A 316 37.02 -8.61 -20.01
N GLY A 317 37.46 -7.36 -19.93
CA GLY A 317 37.76 -6.66 -18.68
C GLY A 317 39.19 -6.85 -18.15
N TYR A 318 40.04 -7.63 -18.83
CA TYR A 318 41.43 -7.84 -18.44
C TYR A 318 42.39 -7.57 -19.59
N HIS A 319 43.55 -6.99 -19.30
CA HIS A 319 44.66 -6.82 -20.24
C HIS A 319 45.91 -7.58 -19.79
N LEU A 320 46.84 -7.86 -20.70
CA LEU A 320 48.13 -8.42 -20.30
C LEU A 320 48.99 -7.33 -19.65
N ASN A 321 49.75 -7.71 -18.61
CA ASN A 321 50.84 -6.88 -18.10
C ASN A 321 51.90 -6.63 -19.18
N GLU A 322 52.77 -5.63 -18.99
CA GLU A 322 53.83 -5.27 -19.95
C GLU A 322 54.77 -6.44 -20.32
N GLU A 323 54.88 -7.45 -19.47
CA GLU A 323 55.70 -8.65 -19.68
C GLU A 323 54.96 -9.78 -20.41
N GLY A 324 53.66 -9.67 -20.65
CA GLY A 324 52.86 -10.68 -21.35
C GLY A 324 52.64 -11.99 -20.55
N THR A 325 52.80 -11.97 -19.23
CA THR A 325 52.84 -13.16 -18.37
C THR A 325 51.59 -13.36 -17.51
N ARG A 326 50.85 -12.29 -17.19
CA ARG A 326 49.64 -12.35 -16.37
C ARG A 326 48.57 -11.38 -16.86
N CYS A 327 47.31 -11.77 -16.67
CA CYS A 327 46.16 -10.90 -16.89
C CYS A 327 45.97 -9.99 -15.67
N VAL A 328 45.92 -8.69 -15.94
CA VAL A 328 45.62 -7.64 -14.96
C VAL A 328 44.26 -7.06 -15.29
N ASP A 329 43.53 -6.70 -14.26
CA ASP A 329 42.22 -6.07 -14.38
C ASP A 329 42.33 -4.69 -15.04
N VAL A 330 41.44 -4.37 -15.96
CA VAL A 330 41.38 -3.04 -16.57
C VAL A 330 40.59 -2.15 -15.63
N ASP A 331 41.23 -1.14 -15.04
CA ASP A 331 40.51 -0.17 -14.20
C ASP A 331 39.69 0.78 -15.10
N GLU A 332 38.42 0.44 -15.34
CA GLU A 332 37.54 1.28 -16.16
C GLU A 332 37.16 2.61 -15.47
N CYS A 333 37.45 2.76 -14.18
CA CYS A 333 37.23 4.00 -13.44
C CYS A 333 38.44 4.96 -13.51
N ALA A 334 39.57 4.55 -14.09
CA ALA A 334 40.73 5.40 -14.25
C ALA A 334 40.51 6.47 -15.34
N PRO A 335 40.97 7.73 -15.14
CA PRO A 335 40.85 8.78 -16.15
C PRO A 335 41.54 8.37 -17.46
N PRO A 336 40.96 8.66 -18.65
CA PRO A 336 39.93 9.66 -18.93
C PRO A 336 38.49 9.11 -19.02
N ALA A 337 38.25 7.86 -18.65
CA ALA A 337 36.93 7.26 -18.76
C ALA A 337 36.04 7.63 -17.57
N GLU A 338 34.89 8.27 -17.82
CA GLU A 338 33.77 8.35 -16.88
C GLU A 338 32.67 7.40 -17.36
N PRO A 339 32.82 6.08 -17.16
CA PRO A 339 31.87 5.11 -17.70
C PRO A 339 30.50 5.19 -16.99
N CYS A 340 30.45 5.82 -15.82
CA CYS A 340 29.24 6.04 -15.06
C CYS A 340 28.65 7.43 -15.35
N GLY A 341 27.34 7.50 -15.63
CA GLY A 341 26.63 8.75 -15.90
C GLY A 341 26.60 9.72 -14.69
N LYS A 342 26.10 10.94 -14.91
CA LYS A 342 26.01 11.97 -13.86
C LYS A 342 25.32 11.43 -12.59
N GLY A 343 25.85 11.77 -11.42
CA GLY A 343 25.33 11.34 -10.11
C GLY A 343 25.80 9.96 -9.63
N HIS A 344 26.56 9.22 -10.44
CA HIS A 344 27.09 7.91 -10.07
C HIS A 344 28.58 7.97 -9.70
N ARG A 345 29.00 7.04 -8.85
CA ARG A 345 30.38 6.75 -8.48
C ARG A 345 30.77 5.42 -9.13
N CYS A 346 31.84 5.44 -9.91
CA CYS A 346 32.41 4.23 -10.49
C CYS A 346 33.16 3.46 -9.41
N VAL A 347 32.90 2.15 -9.32
CA VAL A 347 33.64 1.21 -8.47
C VAL A 347 34.16 0.10 -9.36
N ASN A 348 35.48 0.04 -9.51
CA ASN A 348 36.14 -1.00 -10.27
C ASN A 348 35.99 -2.35 -9.55
N SER A 349 35.77 -3.42 -10.32
CA SER A 349 35.68 -4.78 -9.82
C SER A 349 36.45 -5.73 -10.75
N PRO A 350 36.94 -6.88 -10.28
CA PRO A 350 37.68 -7.78 -11.16
C PRO A 350 36.88 -8.19 -12.40
N GLY A 351 37.31 -7.73 -13.58
CA GLY A 351 36.74 -8.01 -14.90
C GLY A 351 35.57 -7.12 -15.32
N SER A 352 35.19 -6.11 -14.53
CA SER A 352 34.09 -5.21 -14.83
C SER A 352 34.05 -4.00 -13.89
N PHE A 353 33.17 -3.04 -14.12
CA PHE A 353 32.90 -1.97 -13.17
C PHE A 353 31.43 -1.94 -12.79
N ARG A 354 31.11 -1.38 -11.63
CA ARG A 354 29.74 -1.06 -11.25
C ARG A 354 29.60 0.42 -10.91
N CYS A 355 28.45 0.96 -11.22
CA CYS A 355 28.10 2.35 -10.92
C CYS A 355 27.18 2.36 -9.70
N GLU A 356 27.63 2.94 -8.61
CA GLU A 356 26.83 3.13 -7.40
C GLU A 356 26.36 4.59 -7.31
N CYS A 357 25.18 4.85 -6.75
CA CYS A 357 24.76 6.23 -6.54
C CYS A 357 25.68 6.93 -5.54
N LYS A 358 26.02 8.19 -5.83
CA LYS A 358 26.73 9.04 -4.87
C LYS A 358 25.88 9.21 -3.61
N THR A 359 26.52 9.47 -2.48
CA THR A 359 25.83 9.81 -1.23
C THR A 359 24.86 10.98 -1.46
N GLY A 360 23.65 10.89 -0.91
CA GLY A 360 22.57 11.86 -1.17
C GLY A 360 21.68 11.52 -2.37
N TYR A 361 21.98 10.43 -3.10
CA TYR A 361 21.17 9.97 -4.22
C TYR A 361 20.65 8.55 -3.97
N TYR A 362 19.50 8.22 -4.54
CA TYR A 362 18.95 6.87 -4.55
C TYR A 362 18.76 6.36 -5.97
N PHE A 363 18.86 5.04 -6.14
CA PHE A 363 18.67 4.41 -7.45
C PHE A 363 17.18 4.28 -7.74
N ASP A 364 16.71 4.92 -8.81
CA ASP A 364 15.35 4.76 -9.30
C ASP A 364 15.29 3.64 -10.36
N GLY A 365 14.55 2.57 -10.07
CA GLY A 365 14.46 1.39 -10.92
C GLY A 365 13.74 1.64 -12.26
N ILE A 366 12.91 2.69 -12.33
CA ILE A 366 12.16 3.05 -13.55
C ILE A 366 13.05 3.86 -14.50
N SER A 367 13.64 4.96 -14.03
CA SER A 367 14.51 5.80 -14.86
C SER A 367 15.92 5.23 -15.04
N ARG A 368 16.30 4.18 -14.28
CA ARG A 368 17.67 3.61 -14.24
C ARG A 368 18.75 4.66 -13.97
N MET A 369 18.41 5.67 -13.17
CA MET A 369 19.28 6.80 -12.84
C MET A 369 19.32 7.03 -11.33
N CYS A 370 20.41 7.64 -10.87
CA CYS A 370 20.51 8.15 -9.52
C CYS A 370 19.75 9.48 -9.42
N VAL A 371 18.68 9.47 -8.65
CA VAL A 371 17.85 10.64 -8.38
C VAL A 371 18.22 11.19 -7.00
N ASP A 372 18.25 12.51 -6.91
CA ASP A 372 18.55 13.22 -5.68
C ASP A 372 17.53 12.88 -4.58
N VAL A 373 18.00 12.61 -3.38
CA VAL A 373 17.13 12.38 -2.23
C VAL A 373 16.74 13.74 -1.68
N ASN A 374 15.47 14.12 -1.83
CA ASN A 374 14.99 15.34 -1.19
C ASN A 374 14.88 15.15 0.34
N GLU A 375 15.93 15.51 1.08
CA GLU A 375 15.95 15.28 2.53
C GLU A 375 14.97 16.16 3.28
N CYS A 376 14.68 17.37 2.77
CA CYS A 376 13.67 18.27 3.34
C CYS A 376 12.26 17.68 3.30
N GLN A 377 11.93 16.96 2.21
CA GLN A 377 10.64 16.27 2.08
C GLN A 377 10.61 14.95 2.85
N ARG A 378 11.75 14.25 2.91
CA ARG A 378 11.86 12.96 3.61
C ARG A 378 11.81 13.10 5.13
N TYR A 379 12.35 14.19 5.67
CA TYR A 379 12.44 14.46 7.10
C TYR A 379 11.90 15.86 7.47
N PRO A 380 10.60 16.12 7.25
CA PRO A 380 10.02 17.44 7.44
C PRO A 380 10.13 17.89 8.91
N GLY A 381 10.68 19.09 9.13
CA GLY A 381 10.80 19.71 10.45
C GLY A 381 11.79 19.05 11.42
N ARG A 382 12.55 18.03 11.00
CA ARG A 382 13.56 17.35 11.84
C ARG A 382 15.00 17.65 11.45
N LEU A 383 15.21 18.14 10.23
CA LEU A 383 16.54 18.30 9.65
C LEU A 383 17.16 19.67 9.97
N CYS A 384 16.36 20.72 9.86
CA CYS A 384 16.75 22.11 10.10
C CYS A 384 15.87 22.72 11.19
N GLY A 385 16.41 23.63 11.99
CA GLY A 385 15.65 24.33 13.03
C GLY A 385 14.51 25.18 12.46
N HIS A 386 14.76 25.91 11.36
CA HIS A 386 13.77 26.80 10.73
C HIS A 386 13.45 26.37 9.28
N LYS A 387 14.27 26.75 8.30
CA LYS A 387 13.99 26.51 6.88
C LYS A 387 14.99 25.52 6.29
N CYS A 388 14.47 24.57 5.49
CA CYS A 388 15.25 23.58 4.76
C CYS A 388 15.08 23.80 3.25
N GLU A 389 16.19 23.86 2.52
CA GLU A 389 16.22 23.94 1.06
C GLU A 389 17.01 22.77 0.49
N ASN A 390 16.36 22.00 -0.39
CA ASN A 390 16.99 20.84 -1.00
C ASN A 390 18.01 21.27 -2.07
N THR A 391 19.17 20.62 -2.09
CA THR A 391 20.23 20.85 -3.08
C THR A 391 20.64 19.52 -3.72
N LEU A 392 21.37 19.55 -4.83
CA LEU A 392 21.79 18.31 -5.47
C LEU A 392 22.84 17.58 -4.60
N GLY A 393 22.48 16.42 -4.07
CA GLY A 393 23.28 15.53 -3.23
C GLY A 393 23.28 15.88 -1.75
N SER A 394 22.53 16.91 -1.33
CA SER A 394 22.47 17.36 0.07
C SER A 394 21.35 18.39 0.29
N TYR A 395 21.35 19.08 1.42
CA TYR A 395 20.41 20.15 1.72
C TYR A 395 21.11 21.30 2.45
N LEU A 396 20.51 22.49 2.39
CA LEU A 396 20.96 23.67 3.10
C LEU A 396 19.90 24.11 4.11
N CYS A 397 20.32 24.31 5.36
CA CYS A 397 19.48 24.93 6.38
C CYS A 397 19.70 26.44 6.39
N SER A 398 18.61 27.19 6.52
CA SER A 398 18.63 28.64 6.71
C SER A 398 17.74 29.04 7.88
N CYS A 399 18.09 30.14 8.52
CA CYS A 399 17.40 30.67 9.69
C CYS A 399 16.57 31.90 9.31
N SER A 400 15.41 32.04 9.96
CA SER A 400 14.60 33.24 9.91
C SER A 400 15.36 34.47 10.42
N VAL A 401 14.89 35.67 10.07
CA VAL A 401 15.42 36.94 10.60
C VAL A 401 15.39 36.91 12.14
N GLY A 402 16.44 37.46 12.78
CA GLY A 402 16.64 37.40 14.24
C GLY A 402 17.43 36.17 14.71
N PHE A 403 17.82 35.27 13.79
CA PHE A 403 18.56 34.06 14.13
C PHE A 403 19.77 33.85 13.24
N ARG A 404 20.80 33.22 13.79
CA ARG A 404 22.00 32.79 13.06
C ARG A 404 22.09 31.27 13.01
N LEU A 405 22.66 30.75 11.93
CA LEU A 405 22.94 29.33 11.81
C LEU A 405 24.06 28.94 12.77
N SER A 406 23.84 27.91 13.57
CA SER A 406 24.82 27.37 14.51
C SER A 406 25.93 26.61 13.78
N VAL A 407 26.98 26.22 14.52
CA VAL A 407 28.16 25.52 14.02
C VAL A 407 27.85 24.13 13.46
N ASP A 408 26.73 23.54 13.87
CA ASP A 408 26.22 22.27 13.36
C ASP A 408 25.63 22.39 11.93
N GLY A 409 25.46 23.61 11.43
CA GLY A 409 24.87 23.89 10.12
C GLY A 409 23.37 23.57 10.05
N ARG A 410 22.70 23.34 11.17
CA ARG A 410 21.29 22.89 11.22
C ARG A 410 20.43 23.66 12.22
N SER A 411 20.98 23.95 13.38
CA SER A 411 20.26 24.63 14.46
C SER A 411 20.31 26.15 14.26
N CYS A 412 19.26 26.84 14.67
CA CYS A 412 19.19 28.29 14.64
C CYS A 412 19.30 28.84 16.05
N GLU A 413 20.33 29.64 16.28
CA GLU A 413 20.56 30.34 17.55
C GLU A 413 20.01 31.75 17.45
N ASP A 414 19.35 32.18 18.52
CA ASP A 414 18.85 33.54 18.68
C ASP A 414 20.01 34.54 18.66
N ILE A 415 19.88 35.60 17.85
CA ILE A 415 20.87 36.68 17.80
C ILE A 415 20.56 37.63 18.95
N ASN A 416 21.49 37.83 19.86
CA ASN A 416 21.30 38.82 20.92
C ASN A 416 21.60 40.23 20.40
N GLU A 417 20.58 40.93 19.89
CA GLU A 417 20.74 42.29 19.37
C GLU A 417 21.10 43.30 20.45
N CYS A 418 20.79 43.04 21.73
CA CYS A 418 21.18 43.94 22.83
C CYS A 418 22.70 44.06 23.01
N SER A 419 23.49 43.16 22.44
CA SER A 419 24.95 43.22 22.46
C SER A 419 25.51 44.48 21.77
N SER A 420 24.80 45.03 20.79
CA SER A 420 25.18 46.26 20.10
C SER A 420 24.61 47.53 20.75
N SER A 421 23.86 47.39 21.86
CA SER A 421 23.15 48.48 22.54
C SER A 421 22.26 49.32 21.58
N PRO A 422 21.28 48.70 20.88
CA PRO A 422 20.43 49.39 19.91
C PRO A 422 19.41 50.33 20.56
N CYS A 423 19.04 50.07 21.81
CA CYS A 423 18.08 50.87 22.56
C CYS A 423 18.77 52.07 23.23
N SER A 424 18.08 53.20 23.30
CA SER A 424 18.57 54.39 24.01
C SER A 424 18.71 54.21 25.53
N GLN A 425 17.93 53.29 26.12
CA GLN A 425 17.94 53.00 27.56
C GLN A 425 18.07 51.49 27.82
N GLU A 426 17.01 50.81 28.26
CA GLU A 426 17.06 49.39 28.62
C GLU A 426 16.71 48.52 27.42
N CYS A 427 17.45 47.42 27.24
CA CYS A 427 17.25 46.46 26.17
C CYS A 427 17.05 45.06 26.77
N ALA A 428 16.02 44.36 26.33
CA ALA A 428 15.81 42.96 26.63
C ALA A 428 15.84 42.15 25.34
N ASN A 429 16.69 41.12 25.33
CA ASN A 429 16.73 40.17 24.24
C ASN A 429 15.53 39.23 24.35
N VAL A 430 14.82 39.02 23.24
CA VAL A 430 13.61 38.18 23.16
C VAL A 430 13.83 37.15 22.05
N TYR A 431 13.18 35.99 22.13
CA TYR A 431 13.36 34.99 21.08
C TYR A 431 12.93 35.53 19.69
N GLY A 432 13.89 35.66 18.79
CA GLY A 432 13.78 36.16 17.42
C GLY A 432 13.80 37.68 17.26
N SER A 433 14.01 38.45 18.33
CA SER A 433 14.03 39.92 18.28
C SER A 433 14.53 40.53 19.60
N TYR A 434 14.37 41.84 19.76
CA TYR A 434 14.65 42.54 21.01
C TYR A 434 13.55 43.54 21.32
N GLN A 435 13.41 43.89 22.59
CA GLN A 435 12.49 44.92 23.06
C GLN A 435 13.24 45.98 23.84
N CYS A 436 12.95 47.24 23.52
CA CYS A 436 13.46 48.38 24.26
C CYS A 436 12.45 48.80 25.33
N TYR A 437 12.97 49.09 26.53
CA TYR A 437 12.19 49.63 27.64
C TYR A 437 12.75 50.97 28.07
N CYS A 438 11.83 51.87 28.41
CA CYS A 438 12.16 53.18 28.92
C CYS A 438 12.02 53.19 30.44
N ARG A 439 12.93 53.90 31.11
CA ARG A 439 12.84 54.18 32.53
C ARG A 439 11.59 55.01 32.81
N ARG A 440 11.15 55.01 34.07
CA ARG A 440 10.01 55.84 34.51
C ARG A 440 10.23 57.31 34.14
N GLY A 441 9.17 57.97 33.67
CA GLY A 441 9.21 59.35 33.17
C GLY A 441 9.51 59.48 31.68
N TYR A 442 9.78 58.37 30.98
CA TYR A 442 10.03 58.33 29.54
C TYR A 442 9.05 57.40 28.84
N GLN A 443 8.73 57.72 27.59
CA GLN A 443 7.93 56.88 26.69
C GLN A 443 8.76 56.45 25.49
N LEU A 444 8.44 55.29 24.93
CA LEU A 444 9.09 54.82 23.71
C LEU A 444 8.53 55.60 22.52
N SER A 445 9.40 56.10 21.65
CA SER A 445 9.00 56.82 20.44
C SER A 445 8.18 55.92 19.51
N ASP A 446 7.02 56.40 19.08
CA ASP A 446 6.14 55.71 18.13
C ASP A 446 6.72 55.59 16.71
N VAL A 447 7.74 56.39 16.38
CA VAL A 447 8.38 56.39 15.05
C VAL A 447 9.39 55.26 14.91
N ASP A 448 10.42 55.26 15.75
CA ASP A 448 11.56 54.34 15.62
C ASP A 448 11.51 53.13 16.57
N GLY A 449 10.68 53.16 17.62
CA GLY A 449 10.54 52.06 18.58
C GLY A 449 11.79 51.73 19.41
N VAL A 450 12.83 52.57 19.38
CA VAL A 450 14.13 52.34 20.07
C VAL A 450 14.59 53.53 20.92
N THR A 451 14.10 54.73 20.61
CA THR A 451 14.39 55.97 21.32
C THR A 451 13.38 56.21 22.43
N CYS A 452 13.87 56.57 23.61
CA CYS A 452 13.05 56.93 24.76
C CYS A 452 12.99 58.45 24.87
N GLU A 453 11.79 58.98 24.74
CA GLU A 453 11.49 60.40 24.80
C GLU A 453 10.92 60.75 26.15
N ASP A 454 11.29 61.93 26.64
CA ASP A 454 10.81 62.45 27.92
C ASP A 454 9.30 62.71 27.87
N ILE A 455 8.57 62.26 28.88
CA ILE A 455 7.13 62.53 28.98
C ILE A 455 6.98 63.92 29.56
N ASP A 456 6.53 64.88 28.76
CA ASP A 456 6.21 66.22 29.27
C ASP A 456 4.92 66.17 30.11
N GLU A 457 5.05 65.95 31.41
CA GLU A 457 3.90 65.86 32.30
C GLU A 457 3.16 67.19 32.45
N CYS A 458 3.81 68.31 32.14
CA CYS A 458 3.19 69.63 32.14
C CYS A 458 2.29 69.84 30.90
N ALA A 459 2.58 69.17 29.78
CA ALA A 459 1.80 69.22 28.55
C ALA A 459 0.66 68.20 28.47
N LEU A 460 0.60 67.24 29.41
CA LEU A 460 -0.48 66.24 29.45
C LEU A 460 -1.85 66.89 29.75
N PRO A 461 -2.98 66.26 29.34
CA PRO A 461 -4.33 66.77 29.61
C PRO A 461 -4.66 66.91 31.10
N THR A 462 -4.02 66.10 31.95
CA THR A 462 -4.06 66.16 33.41
C THR A 462 -2.99 67.09 34.01
N GLY A 463 -2.03 67.56 33.19
CA GLY A 463 -0.83 68.32 33.54
C GLY A 463 -1.09 69.69 34.17
N GLY A 464 -2.15 70.37 33.74
CA GLY A 464 -2.54 71.69 34.25
C GLY A 464 -2.90 71.73 35.74
N HIS A 465 -3.11 70.57 36.38
CA HIS A 465 -3.45 70.45 37.80
C HIS A 465 -2.42 69.66 38.63
N ILE A 466 -1.27 69.29 38.06
CA ILE A 466 -0.22 68.54 38.78
C ILE A 466 0.49 69.44 39.81
N CYS A 467 0.73 70.70 39.45
CA CYS A 467 1.35 71.70 40.31
C CYS A 467 0.32 72.78 40.69
N SER A 468 0.37 73.31 41.91
CA SER A 468 -0.55 74.39 42.32
C SER A 468 -0.28 75.75 41.67
N TYR A 469 0.92 75.99 41.15
CA TYR A 469 1.29 77.26 40.52
C TYR A 469 1.96 77.07 39.15
N ARG A 470 3.23 76.67 39.11
CA ARG A 470 3.98 76.52 37.86
C ARG A 470 4.65 75.16 37.78
N CYS A 471 4.40 74.45 36.69
CA CYS A 471 5.05 73.20 36.31
C CYS A 471 6.25 73.50 35.39
N ILE A 472 7.36 72.80 35.61
CA ILE A 472 8.58 72.86 34.79
C ILE A 472 8.95 71.42 34.43
N ASN A 473 8.94 71.09 33.14
CA ASN A 473 9.32 69.77 32.66
C ASN A 473 10.85 69.58 32.75
N ILE A 474 11.31 68.43 33.22
CA ILE A 474 12.73 68.06 33.33
C ILE A 474 12.95 66.64 32.82
N PRO A 475 14.11 66.26 32.28
CA PRO A 475 14.30 64.89 31.79
C PRO A 475 14.03 63.82 32.88
N GLY A 476 13.01 63.00 32.65
CA GLY A 476 12.54 61.89 33.48
C GLY A 476 11.52 62.25 34.57
N SER A 477 11.11 63.52 34.69
CA SER A 477 10.17 63.98 35.73
C SER A 477 9.69 65.41 35.47
N PHE A 478 8.88 65.97 36.36
CA PHE A 478 8.60 67.40 36.42
C PHE A 478 9.01 67.98 37.78
N GLN A 479 9.13 69.31 37.84
CA GLN A 479 9.31 70.06 39.08
C GLN A 479 8.25 71.17 39.19
N CYS A 480 7.62 71.27 40.37
CA CYS A 480 6.72 72.38 40.68
C CYS A 480 7.48 73.53 41.35
N SER A 481 7.13 74.75 40.98
CA SER A 481 7.62 75.98 41.62
C SER A 481 6.46 76.81 42.16
N CYS A 482 6.73 77.57 43.21
CA CYS A 482 5.80 78.51 43.85
C CYS A 482 6.33 79.94 43.70
N PRO A 483 5.47 80.97 43.85
CA PRO A 483 5.93 82.34 43.93
C PRO A 483 6.99 82.49 45.04
N SER A 484 8.10 83.14 44.73
CA SER A 484 9.20 83.34 45.68
C SER A 484 8.85 84.27 46.84
N SER A 485 7.77 85.02 46.73
CA SER A 485 7.22 85.90 47.76
C SER A 485 5.95 85.28 48.38
N GLY A 486 5.96 85.06 49.69
CA GLY A 486 4.78 84.66 50.48
C GLY A 486 4.38 83.19 50.41
N TYR A 487 5.04 82.35 49.60
CA TYR A 487 4.73 80.93 49.51
C TYR A 487 5.99 80.05 49.52
N ARG A 488 5.87 78.85 50.09
CA ARG A 488 6.87 77.80 50.04
C ARG A 488 6.29 76.51 49.49
N LEU A 489 7.11 75.69 48.85
CA LEU A 489 6.69 74.39 48.35
C LEU A 489 6.40 73.45 49.53
N ALA A 490 5.22 72.84 49.55
CA ALA A 490 4.83 71.87 50.55
C ALA A 490 5.68 70.59 50.45
N PRO A 491 5.74 69.76 51.52
CA PRO A 491 6.55 68.53 51.53
C PRO A 491 6.20 67.51 50.43
N ASN A 492 5.00 67.59 49.86
CA ASN A 492 4.57 66.76 48.74
C ASN A 492 5.17 67.20 47.39
N GLY A 493 5.91 68.32 47.35
CA GLY A 493 6.57 68.83 46.15
C GLY A 493 5.62 69.38 45.08
N ARG A 494 4.33 69.54 45.39
CA ARG A 494 3.29 69.91 44.40
C ARG A 494 2.49 71.15 44.78
N ASN A 495 2.23 71.32 46.07
CA ASN A 495 1.36 72.39 46.56
C ASN A 495 2.16 73.57 47.08
N CYS A 496 1.61 74.78 46.92
CA CYS A 496 2.17 75.98 47.52
C CYS A 496 1.50 76.23 48.87
N GLN A 497 2.30 76.21 49.93
CA GLN A 497 1.87 76.55 51.27
C GLN A 497 2.22 78.00 51.55
N ASP A 498 1.22 78.73 52.03
CA ASP A 498 1.36 80.09 52.53
C ASP A 498 2.42 80.17 53.65
N ILE A 499 3.29 81.17 53.58
CA ILE A 499 4.27 81.44 54.64
C ILE A 499 3.60 82.38 55.62
N ASP A 500 3.45 81.96 56.88
CA ASP A 500 2.97 82.87 57.91
C ASP A 500 4.08 83.86 58.28
N GLU A 501 4.07 85.05 57.66
CA GLU A 501 5.10 86.06 57.91
C GLU A 501 5.05 86.60 59.33
N CYS A 502 3.87 86.59 59.97
CA CYS A 502 3.68 87.04 61.35
C CYS A 502 4.36 86.09 62.34
N VAL A 503 4.30 84.77 62.10
CA VAL A 503 4.98 83.77 62.93
C VAL A 503 6.48 83.69 62.62
N THR A 504 6.86 83.81 61.34
CA THR A 504 8.26 83.71 60.92
C THR A 504 9.06 85.00 61.18
N GLY A 505 8.39 86.11 61.52
CA GLY A 505 9.02 87.41 61.78
C GLY A 505 9.49 88.13 60.52
N ILE A 506 9.01 87.72 59.34
CA ILE A 506 9.36 88.29 58.03
C ILE A 506 8.29 89.33 57.63
N HIS A 507 7.86 90.16 58.59
CA HIS A 507 6.88 91.23 58.39
C HIS A 507 7.49 92.59 58.77
N ASN A 508 7.03 93.67 58.13
CA ASN A 508 7.53 95.03 58.37
C ASN A 508 6.51 95.91 59.13
N CYS A 509 5.59 95.29 59.88
CA CYS A 509 4.59 96.02 60.67
C CYS A 509 5.23 96.95 61.70
N SER A 510 4.66 98.14 61.84
CA SER A 510 5.06 99.10 62.86
C SER A 510 4.72 98.58 64.26
N ILE A 511 5.40 99.06 65.31
CA ILE A 511 5.16 98.63 66.70
C ILE A 511 3.71 98.90 67.18
N ASN A 512 2.99 99.78 66.49
CA ASN A 512 1.59 100.13 66.76
C ASN A 512 0.59 99.34 65.88
N GLU A 513 1.04 98.37 65.11
CA GLU A 513 0.21 97.56 64.21
C GLU A 513 0.25 96.08 64.61
N THR A 514 -0.90 95.42 64.54
CA THR A 514 -0.98 93.96 64.71
C THR A 514 -0.85 93.30 63.34
N CYS A 515 0.05 92.32 63.24
CA CYS A 515 0.24 91.53 62.03
C CYS A 515 -0.89 90.50 61.87
N PHE A 516 -1.49 90.44 60.69
CA PHE A 516 -2.41 89.39 60.29
C PHE A 516 -1.89 88.68 59.05
N ASN A 517 -1.73 87.36 59.15
CA ASN A 517 -1.37 86.53 58.02
C ASN A 517 -2.53 86.46 57.02
N ILE A 518 -2.23 86.61 55.72
CA ILE A 518 -3.18 86.49 54.62
C ILE A 518 -2.57 85.62 53.51
N GLN A 519 -3.38 85.09 52.61
CA GLN A 519 -2.86 84.22 51.57
C GLN A 519 -1.88 84.97 50.64
N GLY A 520 -0.59 84.62 50.71
CA GLY A 520 0.52 85.19 49.94
C GLY A 520 1.15 86.44 50.54
N GLY A 521 0.92 86.73 51.81
CA GLY A 521 1.54 87.87 52.49
C GLY A 521 0.95 88.18 53.86
N PHE A 522 1.23 89.37 54.37
CA PHE A 522 0.69 89.84 55.63
C PHE A 522 0.05 91.22 55.49
N ARG A 523 -0.89 91.54 56.38
CA ARG A 523 -1.44 92.89 56.54
C ARG A 523 -1.18 93.40 57.95
N CYS A 524 -0.71 94.64 58.05
CA CYS A 524 -0.54 95.34 59.31
C CYS A 524 -1.77 96.21 59.54
N LEU A 525 -2.50 95.97 60.62
CA LEU A 525 -3.67 96.76 60.96
C LEU A 525 -3.40 97.56 62.23
N ALA A 526 -3.54 98.88 62.14
CA ALA A 526 -3.54 99.77 63.29
C ALA A 526 -4.92 99.73 63.95
N PHE A 527 -5.01 99.11 65.13
CA PHE A 527 -6.18 99.25 65.98
C PHE A 527 -5.97 100.41 66.95
N GLU A 528 -6.82 101.44 66.86
CA GLU A 528 -7.04 102.36 67.98
C GLU A 528 -7.83 101.61 69.05
N CYS A 529 -7.27 101.52 70.26
CA CYS A 529 -8.01 100.92 71.37
C CYS A 529 -9.23 101.80 71.69
N PRO A 530 -10.45 101.24 71.79
CA PRO A 530 -11.60 101.97 72.29
C PRO A 530 -11.30 102.59 73.66
N GLU A 531 -11.92 103.71 73.99
CA GLU A 531 -11.71 104.36 75.29
C GLU A 531 -11.89 103.35 76.44
N ASN A 532 -10.91 103.33 77.35
CA ASN A 532 -10.74 102.42 78.50
C ASN A 532 -10.01 101.09 78.28
N TYR A 533 -9.45 100.83 77.09
CA TYR A 533 -8.56 99.68 76.85
C TYR A 533 -7.12 100.13 76.57
N ARG A 534 -6.13 99.47 77.17
CA ARG A 534 -4.70 99.67 76.89
C ARG A 534 -4.09 98.41 76.29
N ARG A 535 -3.19 98.55 75.31
CA ARG A 535 -2.44 97.40 74.78
C ARG A 535 -1.52 96.81 75.85
N SER A 536 -1.56 95.50 76.02
CA SER A 536 -0.57 94.75 76.82
C SER A 536 0.72 94.66 76.01
N ALA A 537 1.86 95.04 76.59
CA ALA A 537 3.17 95.07 75.92
C ALA A 537 3.82 93.68 75.72
N ALA A 538 3.05 92.60 75.81
CA ALA A 538 3.55 91.23 75.73
C ALA A 538 2.78 90.43 74.68
N THR A 539 3.03 90.77 73.42
CA THR A 539 3.08 89.90 72.22
C THR A 539 3.22 90.81 71.01
#